data_AF-A0A2E7LGB7-F1
#
_entry.id   AF-A0A2E7LGB7-F1
#
_cell.length_a   1.000
_cell.length_b   1.000
_cell.length_c   1.000
_cell.angle_alpha   90.00
_cell.angle_beta   90.00
_cell.angle_gamma   90.00
#
_symmetry.space_group_name_H-M   'P 1'
#
loop_
_entity.id
_entity.type
_entity.pdbx_description
1 polymer ?
#
loop_
_entity_poly.entity_id
_entity_poly.type
_entity_poly.pdbx_seq_one_letter_code
_entity_poly.pdbx_strand_id
1 'polypeptide(L)'
;MSAQPQTVDDYLSVLPEERREVLQAVRQTILENLPQGYEEGIQYGMIGYYVPHDIYPAGYHADPRQPLPFAGLASQKNHMAIYLMSVYANPELECWFRAAWTNTGKTLDMGKSCVRFKKLAAVPLDVIAEVVRRVSVSDFIDQCESGRASTKAVKTNAVKTNAVKRQPRGAGETVRQRNVAAVGKRKKGARKTSGRS
;
A
#
# COMPACT_ATOMS: atom_id res chain seq x y z
N MET A 1 17.07 8.73 -22.63
CA MET A 1 16.00 8.75 -21.60
C MET A 1 15.13 9.95 -21.89
N SER A 2 13.81 9.87 -21.73
CA SER A 2 12.97 11.07 -21.73
C SER A 2 13.31 11.95 -20.52
N ALA A 3 13.19 13.26 -20.63
CA ALA A 3 13.27 14.15 -19.49
C ALA A 3 12.13 13.82 -18.49
N GLN A 4 12.38 14.00 -17.20
CA GLN A 4 11.32 13.93 -16.19
C GLN A 4 10.50 15.23 -16.25
N PRO A 5 9.16 15.18 -16.14
CA PRO A 5 8.33 16.38 -16.06
C PRO A 5 8.79 17.24 -14.87
N GLN A 6 8.85 18.56 -15.04
CA GLN A 6 9.13 19.49 -13.93
C GLN A 6 7.83 20.13 -13.43
N THR A 7 6.89 20.39 -14.34
CA THR A 7 5.55 20.91 -14.06
C THR A 7 4.45 19.92 -14.46
N VAL A 8 3.23 20.15 -13.98
CA VAL A 8 2.03 19.41 -14.38
C VAL A 8 1.71 19.62 -15.87
N ASP A 9 1.96 20.82 -16.39
CA ASP A 9 1.72 21.13 -17.80
C ASP A 9 2.75 20.44 -18.72
N ASP A 10 4.03 20.34 -18.31
CA ASP A 10 5.01 19.47 -18.99
C ASP A 10 4.49 18.04 -19.08
N TYR A 11 4.02 17.49 -17.94
CA TYR A 11 3.52 16.13 -17.87
C TYR A 11 2.34 15.88 -18.80
N LEU A 12 1.36 16.80 -18.83
CA LEU A 12 0.20 16.70 -19.70
C LEU A 12 0.56 16.90 -21.18
N SER A 13 1.50 17.80 -21.49
CA SER A 13 1.91 18.12 -22.87
C SER A 13 2.48 16.90 -23.62
N VAL A 14 3.22 16.03 -22.93
CA VAL A 14 3.83 14.83 -23.53
C VAL A 14 2.88 13.63 -23.65
N LEU A 15 1.63 13.74 -23.17
CA LEU A 15 0.64 12.67 -23.30
C LEU A 15 -0.08 12.70 -24.66
N PRO A 16 -0.46 11.53 -25.20
CA PRO A 16 -1.47 11.42 -26.26
C PRO A 16 -2.80 12.06 -25.83
N GLU A 17 -3.48 12.68 -26.78
CA GLU A 17 -4.69 13.50 -26.60
C GLU A 17 -5.78 12.82 -25.76
N GLU A 18 -6.27 11.63 -26.15
CA GLU A 18 -7.25 10.81 -25.39
C GLU A 18 -6.86 10.66 -23.91
N ARG A 19 -5.57 10.52 -23.62
CA ARG A 19 -5.06 10.33 -22.25
C ARG A 19 -4.90 11.65 -21.52
N ARG A 20 -4.57 12.73 -22.23
CA ARG A 20 -4.51 14.09 -21.68
C ARG A 20 -5.90 14.54 -21.23
N GLU A 21 -6.91 14.40 -22.09
CA GLU A 21 -8.31 14.74 -21.78
C GLU A 21 -8.82 13.98 -20.54
N VAL A 22 -8.65 12.65 -20.54
CA VAL A 22 -9.11 11.78 -19.45
C VAL A 22 -8.40 12.09 -18.13
N LEU A 23 -7.10 12.43 -18.15
CA LEU A 23 -6.40 12.87 -16.93
C LEU A 23 -6.75 14.31 -16.53
N GLN A 24 -6.98 15.23 -17.48
CA GLN A 24 -7.40 16.60 -17.18
C GLN A 24 -8.76 16.63 -16.49
N ALA A 25 -9.73 15.83 -16.93
CA ALA A 25 -11.02 15.70 -16.28
C ALA A 25 -10.90 15.21 -14.82
N VAL A 26 -10.12 14.14 -14.59
CA VAL A 26 -9.88 13.61 -13.23
C VAL A 26 -9.10 14.61 -12.37
N ARG A 27 -8.09 15.30 -12.92
CA ARG A 27 -7.34 16.37 -12.25
C ARG A 27 -8.27 17.48 -11.79
N GLN A 28 -9.13 17.98 -12.68
CA GLN A 28 -10.06 19.07 -12.37
C GLN A 28 -11.01 18.66 -11.23
N THR A 29 -11.58 17.46 -11.30
CA THR A 29 -12.40 16.91 -10.19
C THR A 29 -11.65 16.83 -8.87
N ILE A 30 -10.35 16.47 -8.87
CA ILE A 30 -9.54 16.47 -7.64
C ILE A 30 -9.36 17.91 -7.14
N LEU A 31 -8.89 18.84 -7.98
CA LEU A 31 -8.61 20.24 -7.59
C LEU A 31 -9.85 20.97 -7.04
N GLU A 32 -11.03 20.79 -7.63
CA GLU A 32 -12.31 21.39 -7.18
C GLU A 32 -12.80 20.84 -5.82
N ASN A 33 -12.23 19.74 -5.36
CA ASN A 33 -12.59 19.06 -4.12
C ASN A 33 -11.47 19.01 -3.08
N LEU A 34 -10.25 19.41 -3.47
CA LEU A 34 -9.05 19.32 -2.66
C LEU A 34 -9.13 20.29 -1.46
N PRO A 35 -9.05 19.80 -0.21
CA PRO A 35 -9.07 20.67 0.96
C PRO A 35 -7.90 21.67 1.00
N GLN A 36 -8.13 22.83 1.61
CA GLN A 36 -7.09 23.87 1.75
C GLN A 36 -5.87 23.34 2.51
N GLY A 37 -4.67 23.65 2.02
CA GLY A 37 -3.40 23.23 2.60
C GLY A 37 -2.77 21.99 1.96
N TYR A 38 -3.44 21.34 1.01
CA TYR A 38 -2.74 20.50 0.02
C TYR A 38 -2.29 21.35 -1.17
N GLU A 39 -1.21 20.92 -1.81
CA GLU A 39 -0.69 21.47 -3.07
C GLU A 39 -0.72 20.42 -4.19
N GLU A 40 -0.67 20.85 -5.45
CA GLU A 40 -0.42 20.01 -6.62
C GLU A 40 0.98 20.28 -7.17
N GLY A 41 1.69 19.21 -7.55
CA GLY A 41 2.98 19.31 -8.25
C GLY A 41 3.38 18.00 -8.92
N ILE A 42 4.66 17.85 -9.25
CA ILE A 42 5.22 16.57 -9.71
C ILE A 42 5.81 15.81 -8.53
N GLN A 43 5.27 14.62 -8.25
CA GLN A 43 5.82 13.69 -7.27
C GLN A 43 6.00 12.31 -7.92
N TYR A 44 7.17 11.70 -7.75
CA TYR A 44 7.55 10.42 -8.38
C TYR A 44 7.45 10.37 -9.93
N GLY A 45 7.57 11.51 -10.61
CA GLY A 45 7.50 11.62 -12.09
C GLY A 45 6.08 11.59 -12.67
N MET A 46 5.08 11.85 -11.85
CA MET A 46 3.66 11.95 -12.20
C MET A 46 3.01 13.11 -11.42
N ILE A 47 1.76 13.44 -11.71
CA ILE A 47 1.02 14.45 -10.94
C ILE A 47 0.81 13.90 -9.52
N GLY A 48 1.16 14.70 -8.52
CA GLY A 48 1.00 14.38 -7.10
C GLY A 48 0.26 15.51 -6.39
N TYR A 49 -0.55 15.14 -5.39
CA TYR A 49 -1.19 16.05 -4.46
C TYR A 49 -0.68 15.72 -3.06
N TYR A 50 -0.17 16.70 -2.32
CA TYR A 50 0.60 16.47 -1.11
C TYR A 50 0.42 17.58 -0.07
N VAL A 51 0.77 17.30 1.19
CA VAL A 51 0.93 18.34 2.21
C VAL A 51 2.34 18.94 2.09
N PRO A 52 2.49 20.27 1.92
CA PRO A 52 3.79 20.92 1.79
C PRO A 52 4.55 20.92 3.12
N HIS A 53 5.88 21.09 3.02
CA HIS A 53 6.78 21.07 4.20
C HIS A 53 6.49 22.21 5.19
N ASP A 54 5.96 23.35 4.73
CA ASP A 54 5.55 24.46 5.58
C ASP A 54 4.45 24.07 6.58
N ILE A 55 3.66 23.03 6.27
CA ILE A 55 2.63 22.46 7.15
C ILE A 55 3.12 21.16 7.81
N TYR A 56 3.91 20.34 7.11
CA TYR A 56 4.45 19.09 7.66
C TYR A 56 5.98 18.95 7.46
N PRO A 57 6.82 19.63 8.28
CA PRO A 57 8.27 19.69 8.09
C PRO A 57 9.03 18.37 8.25
N ALA A 58 8.37 17.31 8.73
CA ALA A 58 8.99 16.00 8.94
C ALA A 58 9.16 15.18 7.65
N GLY A 59 8.46 15.55 6.57
CA GLY A 59 8.49 14.86 5.28
C GLY A 59 8.11 13.37 5.32
N TYR A 60 8.27 12.69 4.19
CA TYR A 60 7.71 11.36 3.99
C TYR A 60 8.70 10.19 4.09
N HIS A 61 8.19 9.05 4.57
CA HIS A 61 8.92 7.79 4.77
C HIS A 61 10.29 7.94 5.46
N ALA A 62 11.37 7.97 4.65
CA ALA A 62 12.77 8.03 5.04
C ALA A 62 13.58 9.04 4.20
N ASP A 63 12.89 9.89 3.43
CA ASP A 63 13.48 11.00 2.69
C ASP A 63 12.70 12.27 3.04
N PRO A 64 13.15 13.04 4.05
CA PRO A 64 12.40 14.18 4.58
C PRO A 64 12.24 15.32 3.57
N ARG A 65 12.90 15.26 2.41
CA ARG A 65 12.69 16.23 1.31
C ARG A 65 11.41 15.96 0.52
N GLN A 66 10.83 14.77 0.64
CA GLN A 66 9.59 14.41 -0.05
C GLN A 66 8.39 14.88 0.78
N PRO A 67 7.47 15.70 0.24
CA PRO A 67 6.24 16.11 0.94
C PRO A 67 5.32 14.90 1.13
N LEU A 68 4.38 15.00 2.07
CA LEU A 68 3.49 13.90 2.48
C LEU A 68 2.44 13.63 1.38
N PRO A 69 2.52 12.52 0.60
CA PRO A 69 1.66 12.29 -0.55
C PRO A 69 0.24 11.94 -0.09
N PHE A 70 -0.74 12.73 -0.52
CA PHE A 70 -2.17 12.49 -0.28
C PHE A 70 -2.82 11.72 -1.43
N ALA A 71 -2.56 12.15 -2.66
CA ALA A 71 -3.06 11.51 -3.88
C ALA A 71 -2.06 11.66 -5.04
N GLY A 72 -2.35 11.02 -6.17
CA GLY A 72 -1.58 11.21 -7.40
C GLY A 72 -2.30 10.67 -8.63
N LEU A 73 -1.89 11.11 -9.81
CA LEU A 73 -2.56 10.82 -11.07
C LEU A 73 -1.54 10.50 -12.17
N ALA A 74 -1.64 9.31 -12.76
CA ALA A 74 -0.57 8.77 -13.61
C ALA A 74 -1.06 8.15 -14.92
N SER A 75 -0.25 8.37 -15.95
CA SER A 75 -0.33 7.75 -17.27
C SER A 75 0.61 6.54 -17.35
N GLN A 76 0.12 5.35 -17.02
CA GLN A 76 0.89 4.09 -17.10
C GLN A 76 0.77 3.43 -18.50
N LYS A 77 1.74 2.59 -18.88
CA LYS A 77 1.81 2.00 -20.25
C LYS A 77 0.49 1.40 -20.74
N ASN A 78 -0.25 0.71 -19.88
CA ASN A 78 -1.45 -0.06 -20.25
C ASN A 78 -2.77 0.50 -19.68
N HIS A 79 -2.71 1.54 -18.83
CA HIS A 79 -3.86 2.11 -18.10
C HIS A 79 -3.54 3.52 -17.59
N MET A 80 -4.54 4.25 -17.12
CA MET A 80 -4.38 5.41 -16.25
C MET A 80 -4.64 4.99 -14.80
N ALA A 81 -4.04 5.67 -13.84
CA ALA A 81 -4.11 5.32 -12.43
C ALA A 81 -4.35 6.53 -11.54
N ILE A 82 -5.31 6.42 -10.62
CA ILE A 82 -5.48 7.33 -9.48
C ILE A 82 -4.85 6.63 -8.26
N TYR A 83 -3.96 7.33 -7.59
CA TYR A 83 -3.38 6.93 -6.32
C TYR A 83 -4.07 7.70 -5.20
N LEU A 84 -4.57 7.00 -4.18
CA LEU A 84 -5.27 7.57 -3.03
C LEU A 84 -4.60 7.04 -1.76
N MET A 85 -3.74 7.85 -1.14
CA MET A 85 -3.04 7.46 0.09
C MET A 85 -3.93 7.57 1.33
N SER A 86 -4.86 8.52 1.35
CA SER A 86 -5.90 8.64 2.38
C SER A 86 -6.75 7.37 2.49
N VAL A 87 -7.24 6.85 1.36
CA VAL A 87 -7.96 5.57 1.26
C VAL A 87 -7.13 4.40 1.79
N TYR A 88 -5.82 4.37 1.52
CA TYR A 88 -4.92 3.32 1.99
C TYR A 88 -4.54 3.46 3.48
N ALA A 89 -4.52 4.67 4.02
CA ALA A 89 -4.22 4.93 5.43
C ALA A 89 -5.41 4.66 6.37
N ASN A 90 -6.64 4.73 5.85
CA ASN A 90 -7.87 4.65 6.64
C ASN A 90 -8.80 3.51 6.15
N PRO A 91 -8.88 2.38 6.89
CA PRO A 91 -9.71 1.23 6.52
C PRO A 91 -11.22 1.51 6.46
N GLU A 92 -11.72 2.47 7.24
CA GLU A 92 -13.13 2.86 7.21
C GLU A 92 -13.46 3.64 5.94
N LEU A 93 -12.54 4.53 5.53
CA LEU A 93 -12.61 5.23 4.25
C LEU A 93 -12.44 4.26 3.06
N GLU A 94 -11.59 3.24 3.16
CA GLU A 94 -11.49 2.17 2.15
C GLU A 94 -12.80 1.40 2.01
N CYS A 95 -13.42 1.02 3.14
CA CYS A 95 -14.70 0.32 3.17
C CYS A 95 -15.81 1.16 2.50
N TRP A 96 -15.94 2.43 2.90
CA TRP A 96 -16.90 3.35 2.30
C TRP A 96 -16.62 3.57 0.80
N PHE A 97 -15.37 3.81 0.40
CA PHE A 97 -15.00 4.07 -1.00
C PHE A 97 -15.35 2.88 -1.91
N ARG A 98 -15.08 1.65 -1.46
CA ARG A 98 -15.45 0.42 -2.19
C ARG A 98 -16.98 0.29 -2.32
N ALA A 99 -17.74 0.58 -1.28
CA ALA A 99 -19.20 0.55 -1.31
C ALA A 99 -19.76 1.64 -2.25
N ALA A 100 -19.30 2.89 -2.11
CA ALA A 100 -19.70 4.02 -2.94
C ALA A 100 -19.45 3.76 -4.43
N TRP A 101 -18.25 3.26 -4.79
CA TRP A 101 -17.94 2.90 -6.18
C TRP A 101 -18.86 1.80 -6.71
N THR A 102 -19.09 0.74 -5.92
CA THR A 102 -19.96 -0.39 -6.30
C THR A 102 -21.40 0.07 -6.56
N ASN A 103 -21.92 0.99 -5.75
CA ASN A 103 -23.26 1.57 -5.91
C ASN A 103 -23.43 2.34 -7.24
N THR A 104 -22.34 2.75 -7.91
CA THR A 104 -22.41 3.40 -9.24
C THR A 104 -22.53 2.42 -10.42
N GLY A 105 -22.56 1.10 -10.15
CA GLY A 105 -22.59 0.04 -11.17
C GLY A 105 -21.28 -0.14 -11.95
N LYS A 106 -20.23 0.63 -11.65
CA LYS A 106 -18.93 0.57 -12.33
C LYS A 106 -18.01 -0.45 -11.64
N THR A 107 -17.26 -1.21 -12.43
CA THR A 107 -16.23 -2.13 -11.91
C THR A 107 -15.09 -1.36 -11.24
N LEU A 108 -14.63 -1.80 -10.07
CA LEU A 108 -13.47 -1.24 -9.37
C LEU A 108 -12.23 -2.13 -9.57
N ASP A 109 -11.30 -1.73 -10.45
CA ASP A 109 -9.99 -2.37 -10.58
C ASP A 109 -8.96 -1.66 -9.69
N MET A 110 -8.83 -2.07 -8.42
CA MET A 110 -7.94 -1.42 -7.44
C MET A 110 -6.83 -2.34 -6.93
N GLY A 111 -5.68 -1.76 -6.59
CA GLY A 111 -4.65 -2.35 -5.74
C GLY A 111 -4.89 -2.02 -4.26
N LYS A 112 -3.82 -1.80 -3.49
CA LYS A 112 -3.90 -1.29 -2.11
C LYS A 112 -4.28 0.20 -2.03
N SER A 113 -3.75 1.00 -2.95
CA SER A 113 -3.88 2.46 -2.99
C SER A 113 -4.08 3.02 -4.40
N CYS A 114 -4.22 2.14 -5.41
CA CYS A 114 -4.09 2.47 -6.82
C CYS A 114 -5.30 1.94 -7.61
N VAL A 115 -6.19 2.85 -8.02
CA VAL A 115 -7.35 2.58 -8.88
C VAL A 115 -6.90 2.68 -10.33
N ARG A 116 -7.18 1.65 -11.14
CA ARG A 116 -6.78 1.56 -12.55
C ARG A 116 -7.99 1.72 -13.45
N PHE A 117 -7.83 2.47 -14.54
CA PHE A 117 -8.88 2.75 -15.50
C PHE A 117 -8.30 2.96 -16.90
N LYS A 118 -9.14 2.93 -17.94
CA LYS A 118 -8.71 3.14 -19.34
C LYS A 118 -9.45 4.28 -20.05
N LYS A 119 -10.63 4.67 -19.56
CA LYS A 119 -11.50 5.71 -20.14
C LYS A 119 -12.22 6.44 -19.00
N LEU A 120 -12.56 7.71 -19.21
CA LEU A 120 -13.23 8.54 -18.18
C LEU A 120 -14.55 7.92 -17.68
N ALA A 121 -15.36 7.35 -18.58
CA ALA A 121 -16.65 6.72 -18.24
C ALA A 121 -16.54 5.53 -17.25
N ALA A 122 -15.35 4.95 -17.06
CA ALA A 122 -15.11 3.91 -16.05
C ALA A 122 -14.87 4.48 -14.64
N VAL A 123 -14.70 5.80 -14.50
CA VAL A 123 -14.47 6.50 -13.23
C VAL A 123 -15.77 7.20 -12.81
N PRO A 124 -16.33 6.93 -11.62
CA PRO A 124 -17.36 7.75 -11.03
C PRO A 124 -16.72 9.00 -10.41
N LEU A 125 -16.69 10.10 -11.17
CA LEU A 125 -16.05 11.35 -10.73
C LEU A 125 -16.63 11.87 -9.41
N ASP A 126 -17.92 11.69 -9.15
CA ASP A 126 -18.58 12.10 -7.90
C ASP A 126 -17.98 11.40 -6.67
N VAL A 127 -17.58 10.13 -6.81
CA VAL A 127 -16.94 9.35 -5.73
C VAL A 127 -15.47 9.77 -5.57
N ILE A 128 -14.80 10.23 -6.64
CA ILE A 128 -13.46 10.83 -6.56
C ILE A 128 -13.52 12.20 -5.87
N ALA A 129 -14.49 13.04 -6.24
CA ALA A 129 -14.78 14.31 -5.59
C ALA A 129 -15.03 14.12 -4.09
N GLU A 130 -15.91 13.20 -3.73
CA GLU A 130 -16.28 12.98 -2.32
C GLU A 130 -15.12 12.37 -1.51
N VAL A 131 -14.36 11.39 -2.03
CA VAL A 131 -13.22 10.79 -1.28
C VAL A 131 -12.07 11.78 -1.05
N VAL A 132 -11.86 12.72 -1.97
CA VAL A 132 -10.87 13.80 -1.82
C VAL A 132 -11.34 14.83 -0.79
N ARG A 133 -12.61 15.27 -0.90
CA ARG A 133 -13.21 16.29 -0.02
C ARG A 133 -13.31 15.85 1.45
N ARG A 134 -13.44 14.54 1.70
CA ARG A 134 -13.67 13.93 3.02
C ARG A 134 -12.50 14.00 4.01
N VAL A 135 -11.29 14.38 3.60
CA VAL A 135 -10.07 14.17 4.42
C VAL A 135 -9.24 15.45 4.51
N SER A 136 -9.36 16.17 5.63
CA SER A 136 -8.58 17.39 5.86
C SER A 136 -7.09 17.09 6.02
N VAL A 137 -6.25 18.11 5.87
CA VAL A 137 -4.80 18.02 6.02
C VAL A 137 -4.41 17.52 7.42
N SER A 138 -5.09 17.99 8.47
CA SER A 138 -4.88 17.52 9.85
C SER A 138 -5.25 16.05 10.01
N ASP A 139 -6.44 15.64 9.55
CA ASP A 139 -6.88 14.25 9.67
C ASP A 139 -5.90 13.29 8.98
N PHE A 140 -5.34 13.71 7.84
CA PHE A 140 -4.40 12.89 7.07
C PHE A 140 -3.02 12.79 7.71
N ILE A 141 -2.52 13.88 8.32
CA ILE A 141 -1.30 13.87 9.13
C ILE A 141 -1.48 12.90 10.31
N ASP A 142 -2.56 13.02 11.07
CA ASP A 142 -2.82 12.17 12.25
C ASP A 142 -2.95 10.68 11.89
N GLN A 143 -3.59 10.35 10.77
CA GLN A 143 -3.65 8.99 10.21
C GLN A 143 -2.25 8.46 9.87
N CYS A 144 -1.42 9.28 9.23
CA CYS A 144 -0.06 8.91 8.81
C CYS A 144 0.90 8.74 10.01
N GLU A 145 0.82 9.62 11.01
CA GLU A 145 1.55 9.52 12.28
C GLU A 145 1.15 8.25 13.05
N SER A 146 -0.15 7.98 13.17
CA SER A 146 -0.71 6.80 13.83
C SER A 146 -0.25 5.48 13.18
N GLY A 147 -0.24 5.44 11.84
CA GLY A 147 0.31 4.31 11.07
C GLY A 147 1.81 4.09 11.32
N ARG A 148 2.60 5.18 11.41
CA ARG A 148 4.04 5.11 11.76
C ARG A 148 4.26 4.61 13.18
N ALA A 149 3.46 5.05 14.15
CA ALA A 149 3.52 4.61 15.55
C ALA A 149 3.20 3.12 15.70
N SER A 150 2.10 2.66 15.09
CA SER A 150 1.70 1.25 15.05
C SER A 150 2.78 0.37 14.43
N THR A 151 3.40 0.83 13.33
CA THR A 151 4.49 0.13 12.65
C THR A 151 5.76 0.03 13.51
N LYS A 152 6.07 1.04 14.34
CA LYS A 152 7.16 0.95 15.33
C LYS A 152 6.86 -0.11 16.40
N ALA A 153 5.65 -0.11 16.98
CA ALA A 153 5.25 -1.04 18.04
C ALA A 153 5.27 -2.52 17.61
N VAL A 154 4.81 -2.81 16.39
CA VAL A 154 4.89 -4.18 15.83
C VAL A 154 6.35 -4.62 15.65
N LYS A 155 7.25 -3.73 15.22
CA LYS A 155 8.68 -4.04 15.08
C LYS A 155 9.36 -4.31 16.42
N THR A 156 9.11 -3.53 17.48
CA THR A 156 9.69 -3.80 18.81
C THR A 156 9.18 -5.11 19.42
N ASN A 157 7.91 -5.48 19.21
CA ASN A 157 7.38 -6.76 19.68
C ASN A 157 7.93 -7.96 18.87
N ALA A 158 8.04 -7.84 17.55
CA ALA A 158 8.62 -8.88 16.70
C ALA A 158 10.12 -9.14 16.94
N VAL A 159 10.87 -8.14 17.44
CA VAL A 159 12.25 -8.33 17.89
C VAL A 159 12.30 -9.12 19.21
N LYS A 160 11.41 -8.84 20.16
CA LYS A 160 11.36 -9.55 21.46
C LYS A 160 11.02 -11.03 21.31
N THR A 161 10.09 -11.40 20.41
CA THR A 161 9.68 -12.81 20.21
C THR A 161 10.74 -13.67 19.52
N ASN A 162 11.65 -13.09 18.73
CA ASN A 162 12.70 -13.82 18.02
C ASN A 162 13.96 -14.10 18.87
N ALA A 163 14.04 -13.60 20.11
CA ALA A 163 15.22 -13.75 20.97
C ALA A 163 15.44 -15.18 21.51
N VAL A 164 14.41 -16.05 21.50
CA VAL A 164 14.42 -17.35 22.22
C VAL A 164 14.41 -18.56 21.28
N LYS A 165 15.31 -18.61 20.27
CA LYS A 165 15.69 -19.88 19.60
C LYS A 165 16.98 -19.86 18.76
N ARG A 166 18.14 -19.61 19.38
CA ARG A 166 19.46 -19.96 18.79
C ARG A 166 20.39 -20.61 19.83
N GLN A 167 20.30 -21.93 19.96
CA GLN A 167 21.28 -22.76 20.65
C GLN A 167 22.43 -23.08 19.68
N PRO A 168 23.71 -22.85 20.05
CA PRO A 168 24.84 -23.05 19.14
C PRO A 168 25.12 -24.54 18.91
N ARG A 169 25.49 -24.89 17.67
CA ARG A 169 26.08 -26.20 17.34
C ARG A 169 27.59 -26.05 17.24
N GLY A 170 28.33 -26.61 18.19
CA GLY A 170 29.78 -26.80 18.06
C GLY A 170 30.10 -28.02 17.19
N ALA A 171 31.26 -28.00 16.53
CA ALA A 171 31.83 -29.22 15.94
C ALA A 171 32.36 -30.15 17.06
N GLY A 172 32.46 -31.45 16.79
CA GLY A 172 32.80 -32.47 17.80
C GLY A 172 34.25 -32.94 17.76
N GLU A 173 34.66 -33.60 18.84
CA GLU A 173 35.88 -34.42 18.92
C GLU A 173 35.57 -35.78 19.58
N THR A 174 36.51 -36.73 19.56
CA THR A 174 36.21 -38.18 19.64
C THR A 174 36.80 -38.86 20.88
N VAL A 175 35.98 -39.56 21.68
CA VAL A 175 36.45 -40.54 22.68
C VAL A 175 35.59 -41.83 22.63
N ARG A 176 36.24 -42.98 22.89
CA ARG A 176 35.65 -44.34 22.84
C ARG A 176 35.31 -44.89 24.24
N GLN A 177 34.25 -45.70 24.34
CA GLN A 177 34.18 -47.05 24.95
C GLN A 177 32.73 -47.60 24.80
N ARG A 178 32.45 -48.88 24.43
CA ARG A 178 32.41 -50.13 25.25
C ARG A 178 31.50 -49.98 26.50
N ASN A 179 30.63 -50.91 26.93
CA ASN A 179 30.28 -52.31 26.59
C ASN A 179 29.00 -52.69 27.43
N VAL A 180 28.07 -53.65 27.19
CA VAL A 180 27.72 -54.68 26.16
C VAL A 180 26.18 -54.96 26.27
N ALA A 181 25.62 -55.89 25.45
CA ALA A 181 24.40 -56.70 25.71
C ALA A 181 22.99 -56.01 25.69
N ALA A 182 21.86 -56.68 25.37
CA ALA A 182 21.63 -57.99 24.74
C ALA A 182 20.24 -58.13 24.05
N VAL A 183 20.17 -59.02 23.05
CA VAL A 183 19.06 -59.91 22.60
C VAL A 183 17.59 -59.50 22.88
N GLY A 184 16.80 -59.31 21.81
CA GLY A 184 15.32 -59.27 21.86
C GLY A 184 14.67 -59.71 20.53
N LYS A 185 13.89 -60.81 20.54
CA LYS A 185 13.24 -61.42 19.34
C LYS A 185 12.12 -60.52 18.78
N ARG A 186 11.96 -60.44 17.44
CA ARG A 186 10.86 -61.06 16.63
C ARG A 186 9.54 -61.28 17.42
N LYS A 187 8.34 -60.97 16.89
CA LYS A 187 7.80 -61.37 15.57
C LYS A 187 6.48 -60.62 15.19
N LYS A 188 5.97 -60.88 13.97
CA LYS A 188 4.73 -60.34 13.35
C LYS A 188 3.42 -60.61 14.13
N GLY A 189 2.43 -59.72 13.99
CA GLY A 189 0.98 -59.99 14.26
C GLY A 189 0.10 -58.71 14.27
N ALA A 190 -1.23 -58.79 14.10
CA ALA A 190 -1.91 -58.82 12.78
C ALA A 190 -3.43 -58.53 12.87
N ARG A 191 -3.94 -57.58 12.06
CA ARG A 191 -5.34 -57.48 11.53
C ARG A 191 -6.48 -57.04 12.49
N LYS A 192 -7.60 -56.59 11.86
CA LYS A 192 -9.00 -56.32 12.36
C LYS A 192 -9.23 -54.94 13.02
N THR A 193 -10.01 -54.01 12.41
CA THR A 193 -11.49 -53.78 12.43
C THR A 193 -12.01 -53.42 13.83
N SER A 194 -12.87 -52.42 14.10
CA SER A 194 -13.94 -51.67 13.37
C SER A 194 -14.23 -50.34 14.12
N GLY A 195 -15.16 -49.41 13.81
CA GLY A 195 -16.12 -49.14 12.71
C GLY A 195 -16.16 -47.60 12.51
N ARG A 196 -17.15 -46.86 11.95
CA ARG A 196 -18.56 -47.06 11.55
C ARG A 196 -19.51 -47.50 12.68
N SER A 197 -20.64 -46.82 12.96
CA SER A 197 -21.23 -45.63 12.30
C SER A 197 -21.01 -44.34 13.07
#